data_AF-A0A1V4CWY8-F1
#
_entry.id   AF-A0A1V4CWY8-F1
#
_cell.length_a   1.000
_cell.length_b   1.000
_cell.length_c   1.000
_cell.angle_alpha   90.00
_cell.angle_beta   90.00
_cell.angle_gamma   90.00
#
_symmetry.space_group_name_H-M   'P 1'
#
loop_
_entity.id
_entity.type
_entity.pdbx_description
1 polymer ?
#
loop_
_entity_poly.entity_id
_entity_poly.type
_entity_poly.pdbx_seq_one_letter_code
_entity_poly.pdbx_strand_id
1 'polypeptide(L)'
;VDGSGGGAVVSLPTYAFQRERYWLDAPSVAADASGLGMETLEHSLLGAAVPLAEGGQLFTGRISLETHPWLADHQVLGTVLVPPAALVELVIRVGDQVGCERVEELTLEAPLVLPEQGGVQIQVVVEEPDAAGLRPVAVYSRFEDATGSDDGVWSSHASGLLAAGESAAGGGVVLEQWPPVGAEVVMSDPEGFYAGLAERGFGYGPAFRGVEAVWRRGEEVFAQVRLPRERVGEVERFGVHPALLDAVVHAVASADFEQQPDVELGLGSVRVPFAWSGVRLHASGASVVRVRLARAGSDAVALEVADAEGQPVVSIESLALRPISAEQLQAARASRYDSLFQLDWQPVAVSASVVGGGSWAVVGPDV
;
A
#
# COMPACT_ATOMS: atom_id res chain seq x y z
N VAL A 1 44.16 44.05 -63.16
CA VAL A 1 44.11 42.63 -62.77
C VAL A 1 43.67 42.63 -61.32
N ASP A 2 42.35 42.57 -61.09
CA ASP A 2 41.77 42.49 -59.75
C ASP A 2 41.51 41.03 -59.44
N GLY A 3 42.11 40.54 -58.35
CA GLY A 3 41.92 39.18 -57.84
C GLY A 3 41.38 39.23 -56.42
N SER A 4 40.07 39.46 -56.27
CA SER A 4 39.36 39.31 -55.00
C SER A 4 38.46 38.07 -55.04
N GLY A 5 39.06 36.90 -54.80
CA GLY A 5 38.32 35.65 -54.62
C GLY A 5 37.73 35.56 -53.21
N GLY A 6 36.52 36.07 -53.01
CA GLY A 6 35.76 35.88 -51.77
C GLY A 6 35.12 34.49 -51.73
N GLY A 7 35.69 33.56 -50.96
CA GLY A 7 35.08 32.26 -50.69
C GLY A 7 33.95 32.38 -49.67
N ALA A 8 32.77 31.83 -49.95
CA ALA A 8 31.65 31.81 -49.03
C ALA A 8 31.86 30.72 -47.94
N VAL A 9 31.63 31.09 -46.67
CA VAL A 9 31.62 30.13 -45.55
C VAL A 9 30.34 29.30 -45.64
N VAL A 10 30.49 27.98 -45.77
CA VAL A 10 29.36 27.04 -45.84
C VAL A 10 29.31 26.24 -44.55
N SER A 11 28.14 26.18 -43.92
CA SER A 11 27.93 25.36 -42.73
C SER A 11 28.09 23.88 -43.08
N LEU A 12 29.03 23.22 -42.40
CA LEU A 12 29.22 21.78 -42.50
C LEU A 12 28.50 21.07 -41.35
N PRO A 13 28.13 19.79 -41.52
CA PRO A 13 27.63 18.96 -40.45
C PRO A 13 28.58 19.00 -39.26
N THR A 14 28.02 19.08 -38.05
CA THR A 14 28.82 19.07 -36.82
C THR A 14 29.53 17.72 -36.66
N TYR A 15 30.65 17.74 -35.94
CA TYR A 15 31.45 16.56 -35.66
C TYR A 15 30.58 15.44 -35.09
N ALA A 16 30.68 14.24 -35.66
CA ALA A 16 29.94 13.07 -35.22
C ALA A 16 30.57 12.52 -33.92
N PHE A 17 30.19 13.11 -32.79
CA PHE A 17 30.58 12.59 -31.48
C PHE A 17 30.18 11.12 -31.34
N GLN A 18 31.11 10.30 -30.84
CA GLN A 18 30.84 8.92 -30.45
C GLN A 18 29.89 8.94 -29.24
N ARG A 19 28.64 8.54 -29.45
CA ARG A 19 27.57 8.56 -28.43
C ARG A 19 27.63 7.33 -27.54
N GLU A 20 28.71 7.18 -26.79
CA GLU A 20 28.76 6.22 -25.69
C GLU A 20 28.19 6.86 -24.42
N ARG A 21 27.30 6.13 -23.76
CA ARG A 21 26.67 6.55 -22.52
C ARG A 21 27.66 6.30 -21.38
N TYR A 22 28.29 7.36 -20.90
CA TYR A 22 29.13 7.35 -19.70
C TYR A 22 28.34 7.94 -18.53
N TRP A 23 27.65 7.08 -17.78
CA TRP A 23 26.88 7.45 -16.58
C TRP A 23 27.37 6.66 -15.38
N LEU A 24 27.34 7.26 -14.18
CA LEU A 24 27.59 6.54 -12.94
C LEU A 24 26.30 5.84 -12.53
N ASP A 25 26.13 4.60 -12.99
CA ASP A 25 25.07 3.70 -12.50
C ASP A 25 25.56 3.04 -11.20
N ALA A 26 25.76 3.84 -10.16
CA ALA A 26 25.99 3.32 -8.81
C ALA A 26 24.63 3.13 -8.13
N PRO A 27 24.31 1.96 -7.57
CA PRO A 27 23.12 1.83 -6.72
C PRO A 27 23.22 2.88 -5.62
N SER A 28 22.13 3.59 -5.35
CA SER A 28 22.07 4.51 -4.21
C SER A 28 22.24 3.68 -2.94
N VAL A 29 23.45 3.70 -2.39
CA VAL A 29 23.68 3.09 -1.08
C VAL A 29 22.94 4.00 -0.09
N ALA A 30 21.93 3.46 0.58
CA ALA A 30 21.28 4.16 1.67
C ALA A 30 22.38 4.67 2.62
N ALA A 31 22.34 5.96 2.97
CA ALA A 31 23.30 6.51 3.92
C ALA A 31 23.22 5.69 5.21
N ASP A 32 24.39 5.37 5.79
CA ASP A 32 24.46 4.63 7.04
C ASP A 32 23.75 5.44 8.14
N ALA A 33 22.57 4.96 8.53
CA ALA A 33 21.71 5.62 9.50
C ALA A 33 22.40 5.75 10.87
N SER A 34 23.30 4.81 11.20
CA SER A 34 24.06 4.84 12.46
C SER A 34 24.99 6.05 12.55
N GLY A 35 25.57 6.48 11.42
CA GLY A 35 26.40 7.68 11.33
C GLY A 35 25.64 8.99 11.59
N LEU A 36 24.30 8.94 11.50
CA LEU A 36 23.40 10.06 11.78
C LEU A 36 22.78 9.99 13.19
N GLY A 37 23.21 9.03 14.02
CA GLY A 37 22.66 8.81 15.35
C GLY A 37 21.29 8.10 15.34
N MET A 38 20.94 7.47 14.23
CA MET A 38 19.70 6.70 14.07
C MET A 38 19.99 5.20 14.19
N GLU A 39 18.99 4.42 14.60
CA GLU A 39 19.10 2.96 14.57
C GLU A 39 18.86 2.45 13.15
N THR A 40 19.69 1.52 12.68
CA THR A 40 19.51 0.90 11.35
C THR A 40 18.57 -0.30 11.45
N LEU A 41 17.65 -0.43 10.52
CA LEU A 41 16.71 -1.55 10.46
C LEU A 41 17.07 -2.49 9.32
N GLU A 42 17.16 -3.78 9.62
CA GLU A 42 17.22 -4.83 8.60
C GLU A 42 15.80 -5.13 8.12
N HIS A 43 15.23 -4.20 7.35
CA HIS A 43 13.88 -4.32 6.79
C HIS A 43 13.84 -3.81 5.36
N SER A 44 13.06 -4.45 4.48
CA SER A 44 13.06 -4.07 3.05
C SER A 44 12.41 -2.71 2.79
N LEU A 45 11.42 -2.31 3.59
CA LEU A 45 10.65 -1.07 3.40
C LEU A 45 10.98 0.04 4.41
N LEU A 46 11.70 -0.29 5.49
CA LEU A 46 12.11 0.66 6.54
C LEU A 46 13.63 0.60 6.70
N GLY A 47 14.30 1.74 6.71
CA GLY A 47 15.75 1.81 6.81
C GLY A 47 16.27 2.26 8.17
N ALA A 48 15.50 3.08 8.88
CA ALA A 48 15.96 3.70 10.13
C ALA A 48 14.85 3.87 11.17
N ALA A 49 15.25 3.86 12.45
CA ALA A 49 14.42 4.26 13.59
C ALA A 49 15.09 5.40 14.37
N VAL A 50 14.25 6.31 14.87
CA VAL A 50 14.64 7.52 15.59
C VAL A 50 13.81 7.62 16.87
N PRO A 51 14.41 7.38 18.04
CA PRO A 51 13.77 7.68 19.32
C PRO A 51 13.49 9.19 19.44
N LEU A 52 12.27 9.56 19.82
CA LEU A 52 11.88 10.96 19.97
C LEU A 52 12.16 11.44 21.40
N ALA A 53 12.64 12.69 21.53
CA ALA A 53 13.02 13.26 22.82
C ALA A 53 11.84 13.44 23.79
N GLU A 54 10.63 13.61 23.25
CA GLU A 54 9.38 13.73 24.02
C GLU A 54 8.68 12.37 24.23
N GLY A 55 9.33 11.27 23.89
CA GLY A 55 8.76 9.92 23.97
C GLY A 55 8.22 9.42 22.62
N GLY A 56 8.12 8.09 22.50
CA GLY A 56 7.79 7.43 21.23
C GLY A 56 8.98 7.25 20.29
N GLN A 57 8.70 6.73 19.09
CA GLN A 57 9.69 6.43 18.07
C GLN A 57 9.13 6.70 16.67
N LEU A 58 10.00 7.23 15.81
CA LEU A 58 9.74 7.40 14.39
C LEU A 58 10.55 6.39 13.59
N PHE A 59 9.89 5.68 12.69
CA PHE A 59 10.50 4.76 11.75
C PHE A 59 10.36 5.34 10.35
N THR A 60 11.40 5.23 9.53
CA THR A 60 11.38 5.81 8.19
C THR A 60 12.00 4.90 7.14
N GLY A 61 11.48 5.04 5.92
CA GLY A 61 11.95 4.34 4.74
C GLY A 61 11.52 5.04 3.47
N ARG A 62 11.86 4.42 2.34
CA ARG A 62 11.52 4.90 1.01
C ARG A 62 11.08 3.75 0.14
N ILE A 63 9.93 3.92 -0.53
CA ILE A 63 9.35 2.92 -1.42
C ILE A 63 9.31 3.51 -2.84
N SER A 64 9.86 2.80 -3.81
CA SER A 64 9.69 3.10 -5.24
C SER A 64 9.62 1.82 -6.06
N LEU A 65 9.06 1.91 -7.27
CA LEU A 65 9.06 0.79 -8.21
C LEU A 65 10.46 0.45 -8.74
N GLU A 66 11.43 1.35 -8.57
CA GLU A 66 12.83 1.09 -8.90
C GLU A 66 13.49 0.15 -7.88
N THR A 67 13.25 0.35 -6.58
CA THR A 67 13.83 -0.47 -5.51
C THR A 67 12.97 -1.69 -5.18
N HIS A 68 11.65 -1.61 -5.39
CA HIS A 68 10.68 -2.65 -5.07
C HIS A 68 9.76 -2.93 -6.27
N PRO A 69 10.31 -3.44 -7.39
CA PRO A 69 9.56 -3.58 -8.64
C PRO A 69 8.36 -4.53 -8.55
N TRP A 70 8.31 -5.43 -7.57
CA TRP A 70 7.12 -6.27 -7.35
C TRP A 70 5.89 -5.47 -6.99
N LEU A 71 6.00 -4.30 -6.37
CA LEU A 71 4.83 -3.54 -5.97
C LEU A 71 3.98 -3.13 -7.19
N ALA A 72 4.57 -3.08 -8.39
CA ALA A 72 3.85 -2.85 -9.65
C ALA A 72 2.83 -3.96 -9.98
N ASP A 73 3.00 -5.15 -9.39
CA ASP A 73 2.10 -6.29 -9.56
C ASP A 73 0.86 -6.22 -8.64
N HIS A 74 0.75 -5.23 -7.75
CA HIS A 74 -0.45 -5.02 -6.95
C HIS A 74 -1.25 -3.84 -7.49
N GLN A 75 -2.19 -4.16 -8.39
CA GLN A 75 -3.05 -3.16 -9.02
C GLN A 75 -4.52 -3.38 -8.65
N VAL A 76 -5.19 -2.29 -8.28
CA VAL A 76 -6.64 -2.25 -8.03
C VAL A 76 -7.23 -1.18 -8.92
N LEU A 77 -8.22 -1.54 -9.73
CA LEU A 77 -8.86 -0.70 -10.75
C LEU A 77 -7.82 0.00 -11.64
N GLY A 78 -6.76 -0.73 -12.02
CA GLY A 78 -5.65 -0.23 -12.86
C GLY A 78 -4.68 0.73 -12.18
N THR A 79 -4.78 0.92 -10.86
CA THR A 79 -3.88 1.78 -10.07
C THR A 79 -2.92 0.93 -9.24
N VAL A 80 -1.62 1.23 -9.31
CA VAL A 80 -0.58 0.58 -8.49
C VAL A 80 -0.66 1.09 -7.05
N LEU A 81 -0.96 0.18 -6.12
CA LEU A 81 -1.10 0.49 -4.69
C LEU A 81 -0.09 -0.30 -3.87
N VAL A 82 0.43 0.29 -2.80
CA VAL A 82 1.03 -0.52 -1.73
C VAL A 82 -0.08 -1.41 -1.15
N PRO A 83 0.12 -2.73 -1.09
CA PRO A 83 -0.91 -3.64 -0.59
C PRO A 83 -1.20 -3.34 0.88
N PRO A 84 -2.48 -3.43 1.32
CA PRO A 84 -2.85 -3.40 2.74
C PRO A 84 -1.96 -4.25 3.64
N ALA A 85 -1.58 -5.45 3.17
CA ALA A 85 -0.70 -6.36 3.89
C ALA A 85 0.70 -5.78 4.16
N ALA A 86 1.23 -4.90 3.30
CA ALA A 86 2.50 -4.23 3.57
C ALA A 86 2.37 -3.18 4.67
N LEU A 87 1.24 -2.46 4.77
CA LEU A 87 1.02 -1.52 5.86
C LEU A 87 0.89 -2.24 7.21
N VAL A 88 0.20 -3.40 7.23
CA VAL A 88 0.12 -4.26 8.41
C VAL A 88 1.51 -4.80 8.79
N GLU A 89 2.28 -5.27 7.81
CA GLU A 89 3.65 -5.76 8.03
C GLU A 89 4.57 -4.69 8.62
N LEU A 90 4.50 -3.45 8.12
CA LEU A 90 5.23 -2.32 8.68
C LEU A 90 4.88 -2.13 10.17
N VAL A 91 3.59 -2.21 10.50
CA VAL A 91 3.10 -2.04 11.88
C VAL A 91 3.54 -3.20 12.79
N ILE A 92 3.54 -4.44 12.29
CA ILE A 92 4.10 -5.60 13.00
C ILE A 92 5.59 -5.36 13.28
N ARG A 93 6.36 -4.97 12.27
CA ARG A 93 7.80 -4.77 12.40
C ARG A 93 8.16 -3.69 13.41
N VAL A 94 7.45 -2.55 13.41
CA VAL A 94 7.69 -1.51 14.42
C VAL A 94 7.18 -1.91 15.81
N GLY A 95 6.11 -2.71 15.86
CA GLY A 95 5.62 -3.34 17.09
C GLY A 95 6.71 -4.15 17.77
N ASP A 96 7.36 -5.05 17.04
CA ASP A 96 8.48 -5.85 17.53
C ASP A 96 9.62 -4.97 18.06
N GLN A 97 9.96 -3.87 17.37
CA GLN A 97 11.01 -2.94 17.83
C GLN A 97 10.67 -2.29 19.17
N VAL A 98 9.39 -1.99 19.43
CA VAL A 98 8.94 -1.32 20.67
C VAL A 98 8.47 -2.30 21.75
N GLY A 99 8.59 -3.61 21.53
CA GLY A 99 8.16 -4.66 22.45
C GLY A 99 6.64 -4.88 22.49
N CYS A 100 5.94 -4.58 21.41
CA CYS A 100 4.51 -4.83 21.22
C CYS A 100 4.29 -6.00 20.27
N GLU A 101 3.84 -7.13 20.79
CA GLU A 101 3.66 -8.39 20.05
C GLU A 101 2.28 -8.50 19.36
N ARG A 102 1.42 -7.49 19.53
CA ARG A 102 0.06 -7.50 18.99
C ARG A 102 -0.32 -6.14 18.43
N VAL A 103 -0.86 -6.17 17.22
CA VAL A 103 -1.66 -5.08 16.66
C VAL A 103 -3.09 -5.29 17.14
N GLU A 104 -3.50 -4.50 18.13
CA GLU A 104 -4.84 -4.59 18.72
C GLU A 104 -5.88 -4.22 17.67
N GLU A 105 -5.65 -3.09 17.01
CA GLU A 105 -6.47 -2.57 15.92
C GLU A 105 -5.58 -1.80 14.95
N LEU A 106 -5.84 -1.95 13.65
CA LEU A 106 -5.30 -1.11 12.60
C LEU A 106 -6.37 -0.83 11.55
N THR A 107 -6.69 0.44 11.38
CA THR A 107 -7.63 0.94 10.39
C THR A 107 -6.87 1.60 9.25
N LEU A 108 -7.17 1.19 8.01
CA LEU A 108 -6.55 1.72 6.80
C LEU A 108 -7.31 2.93 6.26
N GLU A 109 -6.63 4.04 6.09
CA GLU A 109 -7.23 5.33 5.75
C GLU A 109 -7.16 5.59 4.25
N ALA A 110 -6.32 6.53 3.78
CA ALA A 110 -6.14 6.76 2.35
C ALA A 110 -5.30 5.63 1.72
N PRO A 111 -5.64 5.13 0.53
CA PRO A 111 -4.76 4.23 -0.21
C PRO A 111 -3.41 4.88 -0.50
N LEU A 112 -2.33 4.11 -0.39
CA LEU A 112 -1.00 4.57 -0.76
C LEU A 112 -0.74 4.20 -2.23
N VAL A 113 -0.87 5.20 -3.11
CA VAL A 113 -0.59 5.06 -4.54
C VAL A 113 0.90 5.21 -4.80
N LEU A 114 1.50 4.28 -5.54
CA LEU A 114 2.90 4.42 -5.96
C LEU A 114 3.01 5.12 -7.30
N PRO A 115 3.89 6.12 -7.43
CA PRO A 115 4.12 6.77 -8.70
C PRO A 115 4.95 5.86 -9.64
N GLU A 116 4.73 6.00 -10.95
CA GLU A 116 5.52 5.29 -11.97
C GLU A 116 7.01 5.69 -11.93
N GLN A 117 7.32 6.89 -11.44
CA GLN A 117 8.67 7.45 -11.34
C GLN A 117 8.82 8.19 -10.00
N GLY A 118 10.03 8.12 -9.43
CA GLY A 118 10.31 8.62 -8.09
C GLY A 118 9.88 7.62 -7.01
N GLY A 119 9.92 8.06 -5.75
CA GLY A 119 9.48 7.27 -4.61
C GLY A 119 8.51 8.02 -3.71
N VAL A 120 8.05 7.31 -2.69
CA VAL A 120 7.38 7.88 -1.53
C VAL A 120 8.28 7.69 -0.31
N GLN A 121 8.40 8.73 0.50
CA GLN A 121 8.93 8.63 1.84
C GLN A 121 7.84 8.05 2.74
N ILE A 122 8.20 7.08 3.58
CA ILE A 122 7.31 6.48 4.56
C ILE A 122 7.77 6.89 5.95
N GLN A 123 6.79 7.16 6.80
CA GLN A 123 6.97 7.29 8.23
C GLN A 123 5.99 6.39 8.96
N VAL A 124 6.47 5.68 9.97
CA VAL A 124 5.62 5.01 10.95
C VAL A 124 5.93 5.64 12.30
N VAL A 125 4.92 6.23 12.93
CA VAL A 125 5.05 6.91 14.21
C VAL A 125 4.43 6.01 15.27
N VAL A 126 5.18 5.70 16.32
CA VAL A 126 4.70 4.98 17.50
C VAL A 126 4.80 5.90 18.70
N GLU A 127 3.69 6.17 19.35
CA GLU A 127 3.64 7.06 20.50
C GLU A 127 3.96 6.32 21.82
N GLU A 128 4.02 7.07 22.91
CA GLU A 128 4.07 6.51 24.25
C GLU A 128 2.78 5.73 24.57
N PRO A 129 2.85 4.74 25.49
CA PRO A 129 1.67 4.02 25.90
C PRO A 129 0.67 4.97 26.59
N ASP A 130 -0.60 4.82 26.24
CA ASP A 130 -1.71 5.51 26.88
C ASP A 130 -1.99 4.98 28.30
N ALA A 131 -3.05 5.48 28.93
CA ALA A 131 -3.44 5.05 30.28
C ALA A 131 -3.83 3.55 30.37
N ALA A 132 -4.17 2.91 29.25
CA ALA A 132 -4.48 1.48 29.16
C ALA A 132 -3.23 0.64 28.80
N GLY A 133 -2.08 1.26 28.57
CA GLY A 133 -0.85 0.59 28.17
C GLY A 133 -0.76 0.29 26.67
N LEU A 134 -1.69 0.83 25.87
CA LEU A 134 -1.69 0.69 24.41
C LEU A 134 -0.89 1.82 23.78
N ARG A 135 -0.10 1.53 22.75
CA ARG A 135 0.67 2.54 22.02
C ARG A 135 -0.05 2.92 20.72
N PRO A 136 -0.46 4.18 20.54
CA PRO A 136 -0.89 4.66 19.24
C PRO A 136 0.19 4.46 18.18
N VAL A 137 -0.24 4.01 16.99
CA VAL A 137 0.63 3.87 15.82
C VAL A 137 -0.06 4.48 14.60
N ALA A 138 0.70 5.15 13.74
CA ALA A 138 0.20 5.69 12.49
C ALA A 138 1.24 5.58 11.37
N VAL A 139 0.76 5.33 10.14
CA VAL A 139 1.58 5.21 8.93
C VAL A 139 1.27 6.37 8.00
N TYR A 140 2.31 7.13 7.65
CA TYR A 140 2.24 8.28 6.77
C TYR A 140 3.12 8.08 5.54
N SER A 141 2.75 8.72 4.43
CA SER A 141 3.65 8.88 3.30
C SER A 141 3.65 10.28 2.72
N ARG A 142 4.72 10.60 2.02
CA ARG A 142 4.87 11.82 1.25
C ARG A 142 5.56 11.50 -0.07
N PHE A 143 5.01 12.00 -1.17
CA PHE A 143 5.64 11.87 -2.48
C PHE A 143 6.95 12.65 -2.55
N GLU A 144 7.96 12.08 -3.20
CA GLU A 144 9.14 12.84 -3.59
C GLU A 144 8.80 13.77 -4.76
N ASP A 145 9.02 15.07 -4.60
CA ASP A 145 8.86 16.03 -5.68
C ASP A 145 10.03 15.89 -6.67
N ALA A 146 9.71 15.84 -7.97
CA ALA A 146 10.71 15.77 -9.04
C ALA A 146 11.56 17.05 -9.13
N THR A 147 11.10 18.15 -8.52
CA THR A 147 11.79 19.45 -8.51
C THR A 147 12.57 19.72 -7.23
N GLY A 148 12.47 18.84 -6.22
CA GLY A 148 13.21 18.96 -4.96
C GLY A 148 12.65 20.01 -3.98
N SER A 149 11.46 20.58 -4.21
CA SER A 149 10.75 21.33 -3.17
C SER A 149 10.26 20.40 -2.06
N ASP A 150 10.59 20.74 -0.81
CA ASP A 150 10.28 19.95 0.40
C ASP A 150 8.85 20.19 0.93
N ASP A 151 7.98 20.79 0.11
CA ASP A 151 6.64 21.27 0.48
C ASP A 151 5.52 20.21 0.30
N GLY A 152 5.88 18.94 0.10
CA GLY A 152 4.90 17.85 -0.03
C GLY A 152 4.10 17.64 1.27
N VAL A 153 2.78 17.42 1.15
CA VAL A 153 1.89 17.17 2.29
C VAL A 153 1.95 15.68 2.69
N TRP A 154 2.13 15.41 3.98
CA TRP A 154 2.02 14.05 4.52
C TRP A 154 0.57 13.56 4.47
N SER A 155 0.38 12.36 3.92
CA SER A 155 -0.90 11.67 3.88
C SER A 155 -0.91 10.52 4.89
N SER A 156 -2.01 10.37 5.62
CA SER A 156 -2.23 9.25 6.55
C SER A 156 -2.82 8.05 5.82
N HIS A 157 -2.23 6.87 6.03
CA HIS A 157 -2.60 5.62 5.36
C HIS A 157 -3.11 4.56 6.32
N ALA A 158 -2.69 4.61 7.58
CA ALA A 158 -3.21 3.73 8.61
C ALA A 158 -3.04 4.36 9.99
N SER A 159 -3.97 4.07 10.90
CA SER A 159 -3.86 4.40 12.31
C SER A 159 -4.38 3.26 13.16
N GLY A 160 -3.83 3.08 14.37
CA GLY A 160 -4.12 1.92 15.18
C GLY A 160 -3.49 1.94 16.56
N LEU A 161 -3.58 0.80 17.22
CA LEU A 161 -3.10 0.57 18.59
C LEU A 161 -2.26 -0.71 18.65
N LEU A 162 -1.09 -0.59 19.26
CA LEU A 162 -0.19 -1.68 19.57
C LEU A 162 -0.33 -2.04 21.05
N ALA A 163 -0.37 -3.33 21.36
CA ALA A 163 -0.41 -3.83 22.73
C ALA A 163 0.90 -4.55 23.06
N ALA A 164 1.41 -4.32 24.28
CA ALA A 164 2.47 -5.16 24.83
C ALA A 164 2.00 -6.62 24.91
N GLY A 165 2.90 -7.57 24.62
CA GLY A 165 2.57 -8.98 24.73
C GLY A 165 2.42 -9.42 26.18
N GLU A 166 1.22 -9.83 26.60
CA GLU A 166 1.12 -10.88 27.61
C GLU A 166 1.47 -12.20 26.91
N SER A 167 2.62 -12.78 27.26
CA SER A 167 3.07 -14.05 26.70
C SER A 167 2.08 -15.16 27.03
N ALA A 168 1.07 -15.35 26.19
CA ALA A 168 0.32 -16.57 26.12
C ALA A 168 1.13 -17.54 25.25
N ALA A 169 2.05 -18.25 25.90
CA ALA A 169 2.68 -19.43 25.31
C ALA A 169 1.56 -20.33 24.71
N GLY A 170 1.44 -20.36 23.37
CA GLY A 170 0.52 -21.24 22.64
C GLY A 170 -0.70 -20.61 21.95
N GLY A 171 -0.66 -19.35 21.51
CA GLY A 171 -1.82 -18.63 20.97
C GLY A 171 -2.24 -18.89 19.50
N GLY A 172 -1.49 -19.67 18.71
CA GLY A 172 -1.79 -19.89 17.28
C GLY A 172 -2.35 -21.28 16.97
N VAL A 173 -3.18 -21.39 15.93
CA VAL A 173 -3.76 -22.68 15.51
C VAL A 173 -2.76 -23.51 14.70
N VAL A 174 -2.52 -24.75 15.13
CA VAL A 174 -1.68 -25.73 14.42
C VAL A 174 -2.47 -26.39 13.29
N LEU A 175 -1.91 -26.40 12.07
CA LEU A 175 -2.53 -26.93 10.84
C LEU A 175 -1.72 -28.08 10.23
N GLU A 176 -1.34 -29.07 11.04
CA GLU A 176 -0.49 -30.22 10.62
C GLU A 176 -1.14 -31.11 9.56
N GLN A 177 -2.44 -31.39 9.70
CA GLN A 177 -3.18 -32.27 8.80
C GLN A 177 -3.61 -31.51 7.54
N TRP A 178 -2.99 -31.83 6.39
CA TRP A 178 -3.23 -31.11 5.14
C TRP A 178 -3.28 -32.03 3.90
N PRO A 179 -4.23 -31.83 2.96
CA PRO A 179 -5.40 -30.96 3.08
C PRO A 179 -6.29 -31.35 4.27
N PRO A 180 -7.12 -30.44 4.80
CA PRO A 180 -7.97 -30.74 5.95
C PRO A 180 -8.91 -31.91 5.65
N VAL A 181 -9.00 -32.86 6.59
CA VAL A 181 -9.89 -34.02 6.43
C VAL A 181 -11.34 -33.56 6.30
N GLY A 182 -12.04 -34.14 5.31
CA GLY A 182 -13.44 -33.83 5.02
C GLY A 182 -13.65 -32.50 4.31
N ALA A 183 -12.58 -31.84 3.83
CA ALA A 183 -12.70 -30.64 3.00
C ALA A 183 -12.78 -31.01 1.50
N GLU A 184 -13.66 -30.33 0.78
CA GLU A 184 -13.83 -30.49 -0.67
C GLU A 184 -13.01 -29.43 -1.40
N VAL A 185 -12.43 -29.79 -2.54
CA VAL A 185 -11.68 -28.84 -3.40
C VAL A 185 -12.69 -27.88 -4.04
N VAL A 186 -12.52 -26.58 -3.83
CA VAL A 186 -13.35 -25.53 -4.46
C VAL A 186 -12.57 -24.69 -5.48
N MET A 187 -11.25 -24.61 -5.37
CA MET A 187 -10.39 -23.99 -6.37
C MET A 187 -9.15 -24.87 -6.59
N SER A 188 -8.91 -25.23 -7.85
CA SER A 188 -7.73 -25.98 -8.31
C SER A 188 -7.10 -25.42 -9.59
N ASP A 189 -7.61 -24.28 -10.08
CA ASP A 189 -7.10 -23.55 -11.24
C ASP A 189 -6.72 -22.12 -10.81
N PRO A 190 -5.47 -21.91 -10.35
CA PRO A 190 -5.00 -20.59 -9.94
C PRO A 190 -5.12 -19.53 -11.03
N GLU A 191 -4.90 -19.88 -12.31
CA GLU A 191 -4.98 -18.91 -13.40
C GLU A 191 -6.41 -18.45 -13.63
N GLY A 192 -7.37 -19.37 -13.61
CA GLY A 192 -8.80 -19.05 -13.64
C GLY A 192 -9.24 -18.19 -12.46
N PHE A 193 -8.73 -18.49 -11.25
CA PHE A 193 -8.99 -17.69 -10.05
C PHE A 193 -8.51 -16.23 -10.21
N TYR A 194 -7.27 -16.02 -10.64
CA TYR A 194 -6.74 -14.68 -10.84
C TYR A 194 -7.32 -13.96 -12.05
N ALA A 195 -7.73 -14.68 -13.10
CA ALA A 195 -8.48 -14.09 -14.22
C ALA A 195 -9.84 -13.54 -13.75
N GLY A 196 -10.57 -14.27 -12.91
CA GLY A 196 -11.83 -13.78 -12.33
C GLY A 196 -11.64 -12.57 -11.40
N LEU A 197 -10.55 -12.52 -10.64
CA LEU A 197 -10.18 -11.32 -9.86
C LEU A 197 -9.86 -10.12 -10.77
N ALA A 198 -9.19 -10.33 -11.89
CA ALA A 198 -8.89 -9.28 -12.86
C ALA A 198 -10.17 -8.70 -13.49
N GLU A 199 -11.17 -9.52 -13.82
CA GLU A 199 -12.49 -9.07 -14.29
C GLU A 199 -13.22 -8.22 -13.26
N ARG A 200 -12.97 -8.47 -11.96
CA ARG A 200 -13.48 -7.66 -10.84
C ARG A 200 -12.66 -6.41 -10.56
N GLY A 201 -11.58 -6.15 -11.31
CA GLY A 201 -10.73 -4.97 -11.14
C GLY A 201 -9.46 -5.19 -10.30
N PHE A 202 -9.14 -6.42 -9.92
CA PHE A 202 -7.89 -6.74 -9.21
C PHE A 202 -6.83 -7.25 -10.18
N GLY A 203 -5.97 -6.35 -10.66
CA GLY A 203 -4.90 -6.61 -11.62
C GLY A 203 -3.65 -7.19 -10.97
N TYR A 204 -3.76 -8.30 -10.25
CA TYR A 204 -2.60 -8.92 -9.60
C TYR A 204 -1.64 -9.52 -10.63
N GLY A 205 -0.38 -9.09 -10.59
CA GLY A 205 0.74 -9.61 -11.37
C GLY A 205 1.48 -10.76 -10.66
N PRO A 206 2.56 -11.28 -11.27
CA PRO A 206 3.23 -12.49 -10.80
C PRO A 206 3.63 -12.51 -9.33
N ALA A 207 4.06 -11.37 -8.76
CA ALA A 207 4.48 -11.32 -7.35
C ALA A 207 3.34 -11.58 -6.35
N PHE A 208 2.08 -11.32 -6.72
CA PHE A 208 0.90 -11.42 -5.85
C PHE A 208 0.00 -12.63 -6.19
N ARG A 209 0.44 -13.46 -7.16
CA ARG A 209 -0.28 -14.67 -7.60
C ARG A 209 0.10 -15.92 -6.79
N GLY A 210 -0.07 -15.85 -5.47
CA GLY A 210 0.38 -16.90 -4.55
C GLY A 210 -0.63 -18.02 -4.21
N VAL A 211 -1.92 -17.88 -4.50
CA VAL A 211 -2.91 -18.91 -4.11
C VAL A 211 -2.78 -20.15 -5.00
N GLU A 212 -2.50 -21.32 -4.41
CA GLU A 212 -2.30 -22.58 -5.14
C GLU A 212 -3.55 -23.46 -5.18
N ALA A 213 -4.29 -23.55 -4.06
CA ALA A 213 -5.49 -24.36 -3.95
C ALA A 213 -6.37 -23.86 -2.81
N VAL A 214 -7.68 -24.04 -2.94
CA VAL A 214 -8.67 -23.72 -1.91
C VAL A 214 -9.60 -24.90 -1.69
N TRP A 215 -9.86 -25.21 -0.42
CA TRP A 215 -10.80 -26.22 0.04
C TRP A 215 -11.88 -25.59 0.91
N ARG A 216 -13.04 -26.25 1.01
CA ARG A 216 -14.14 -25.85 1.89
C ARG A 216 -14.60 -27.02 2.74
N ARG A 217 -14.89 -26.75 4.01
CA ARG A 217 -15.51 -27.71 4.94
C ARG A 217 -16.56 -26.98 5.78
N GLY A 218 -17.84 -27.18 5.46
CA GLY A 218 -18.92 -26.40 6.06
C GLY A 218 -18.73 -24.92 5.74
N GLU A 219 -18.67 -24.07 6.77
CA GLU A 219 -18.43 -22.63 6.64
C GLU A 219 -16.95 -22.24 6.66
N GLU A 220 -16.05 -23.19 6.90
CA GLU A 220 -14.61 -22.96 6.93
C GLU A 220 -14.03 -23.06 5.51
N VAL A 221 -13.15 -22.12 5.17
CA VAL A 221 -12.37 -22.14 3.93
C VAL A 221 -10.91 -22.31 4.28
N PHE A 222 -10.22 -23.14 3.49
CA PHE A 222 -8.81 -23.42 3.68
C PHE A 222 -8.07 -23.12 2.39
N ALA A 223 -6.89 -22.51 2.48
CA ALA A 223 -6.10 -22.19 1.31
C ALA A 223 -4.64 -22.59 1.51
N GLN A 224 -3.99 -23.02 0.44
CA GLN A 224 -2.56 -23.15 0.38
C GLN A 224 -2.02 -22.01 -0.47
N VAL A 225 -1.08 -21.27 0.09
CA VAL A 225 -0.53 -20.06 -0.54
C VAL A 225 0.98 -20.16 -0.53
N ARG A 226 1.62 -19.80 -1.64
CA ARG A 226 3.06 -19.81 -1.81
C ARG A 226 3.54 -18.45 -2.28
N LEU A 227 4.62 -17.97 -1.67
CA LEU A 227 5.35 -16.83 -2.17
C LEU A 227 6.05 -17.22 -3.49
N PRO A 228 5.90 -16.43 -4.58
CA PRO A 228 6.56 -16.72 -5.85
C PRO A 228 8.07 -16.95 -5.69
N ARG A 229 8.62 -17.91 -6.44
CA ARG A 229 9.96 -18.48 -6.20
C ARG A 229 11.06 -17.43 -6.24
N GLU A 230 10.91 -16.42 -7.08
CA GLU A 230 11.85 -15.31 -7.27
C GLU A 230 12.00 -14.46 -5.99
N ARG A 231 11.02 -14.50 -5.09
CA ARG A 231 10.95 -13.68 -3.86
C ARG A 231 11.32 -14.45 -2.60
N VAL A 232 11.52 -15.77 -2.66
CA VAL A 232 11.78 -16.59 -1.47
C VAL A 232 13.04 -16.14 -0.73
N GLY A 233 14.03 -15.60 -1.43
CA GLY A 233 15.25 -15.04 -0.79
C GLY A 233 15.01 -13.73 -0.01
N GLU A 234 13.82 -13.14 -0.07
CA GLU A 234 13.47 -11.88 0.60
C GLU A 234 12.73 -12.10 1.93
N VAL A 235 12.32 -13.33 2.26
CA VAL A 235 11.47 -13.61 3.45
C VAL A 235 12.08 -13.16 4.77
N GLU A 236 13.40 -13.22 4.91
CA GLU A 236 14.12 -12.80 6.12
C GLU A 236 14.15 -11.26 6.30
N ARG A 237 13.75 -10.50 5.28
CA ARG A 237 13.72 -9.02 5.32
C ARG A 237 12.39 -8.45 5.81
N PHE A 238 11.48 -9.32 6.22
CA PHE A 238 10.13 -9.02 6.67
C PHE A 238 9.78 -9.92 7.86
N GLY A 239 8.81 -9.51 8.68
CA GLY A 239 8.19 -10.44 9.63
C GLY A 239 7.43 -11.53 8.87
N VAL A 240 6.58 -11.10 7.93
CA VAL A 240 5.92 -11.95 6.94
C VAL A 240 5.95 -11.21 5.60
N HIS A 241 6.35 -11.87 4.51
CA HIS A 241 6.49 -11.17 3.23
C HIS A 241 5.12 -10.58 2.79
N PRO A 242 5.01 -9.28 2.47
CA PRO A 242 3.72 -8.65 2.18
C PRO A 242 2.93 -9.31 1.06
N ALA A 243 3.58 -9.71 -0.03
CA ALA A 243 2.91 -10.43 -1.12
C ALA A 243 2.37 -11.82 -0.73
N LEU A 244 2.98 -12.49 0.25
CA LEU A 244 2.47 -13.74 0.80
C LEU A 244 1.23 -13.49 1.65
N LEU A 245 1.31 -12.52 2.57
CA LEU A 245 0.19 -12.14 3.44
C LEU A 245 -1.00 -11.60 2.63
N ASP A 246 -0.74 -10.83 1.57
CA ASP A 246 -1.77 -10.33 0.67
C ASP A 246 -2.45 -11.47 -0.12
N ALA A 247 -1.67 -12.43 -0.63
CA ALA A 247 -2.22 -13.61 -1.29
C ALA A 247 -3.07 -14.49 -0.34
N VAL A 248 -2.76 -14.51 0.96
CA VAL A 248 -3.63 -15.12 1.98
C VAL A 248 -5.00 -14.43 2.03
N VAL A 249 -5.03 -13.10 1.94
CA VAL A 249 -6.28 -12.32 1.91
C VAL A 249 -7.08 -12.57 0.62
N HIS A 250 -6.44 -12.81 -0.52
CA HIS A 250 -7.15 -13.13 -1.75
C HIS A 250 -8.08 -14.35 -1.61
N ALA A 251 -7.69 -15.33 -0.79
CA ALA A 251 -8.52 -16.50 -0.53
C ALA A 251 -9.86 -16.17 0.16
N VAL A 252 -10.00 -14.99 0.77
CA VAL A 252 -11.28 -14.48 1.28
C VAL A 252 -12.31 -14.35 0.16
N ALA A 253 -11.90 -14.03 -1.08
CA ALA A 253 -12.81 -13.98 -2.22
C ALA A 253 -13.41 -15.35 -2.59
N SER A 254 -12.80 -16.46 -2.16
CA SER A 254 -13.34 -17.83 -2.30
C SER A 254 -14.24 -18.25 -1.16
N ALA A 255 -14.28 -17.45 -0.08
CA ALA A 255 -15.25 -17.63 0.96
C ALA A 255 -16.41 -16.68 0.66
N ASP A 256 -17.65 -17.20 0.59
CA ASP A 256 -18.85 -16.40 0.30
C ASP A 256 -19.19 -15.41 1.44
N PHE A 257 -18.18 -14.92 2.18
CA PHE A 257 -18.25 -13.88 3.20
C PHE A 257 -18.50 -12.50 2.58
N GLU A 258 -18.23 -12.31 1.29
CA GLU A 258 -18.48 -11.04 0.57
C GLU A 258 -19.97 -10.81 0.23
N GLN A 259 -20.82 -11.85 0.32
CA GLN A 259 -22.21 -11.80 -0.12
C GLN A 259 -23.14 -11.24 0.98
N GLN A 260 -23.08 -9.93 1.22
CA GLN A 260 -24.29 -9.22 1.65
C GLN A 260 -25.11 -8.83 0.40
N PRO A 261 -26.30 -9.42 0.16
CA PRO A 261 -27.14 -9.08 -0.97
C PRO A 261 -27.68 -7.63 -0.93
N ASP A 262 -27.57 -6.95 0.21
CA ASP A 262 -28.18 -5.62 0.44
C ASP A 262 -27.23 -4.43 0.21
N VAL A 263 -25.94 -4.67 -0.09
CA VAL A 263 -24.99 -3.61 -0.43
C VAL A 263 -24.68 -3.68 -1.92
N GLU A 264 -25.47 -3.01 -2.74
CA GLU A 264 -25.09 -2.72 -4.13
C GLU A 264 -23.74 -2.00 -4.12
N LEU A 265 -22.69 -2.67 -4.59
CA LEU A 265 -21.45 -2.00 -4.94
C LEU A 265 -21.78 -0.96 -6.01
N GLY A 266 -21.46 0.30 -5.76
CA GLY A 266 -21.55 1.33 -6.79
C GLY A 266 -20.77 0.90 -8.03
N LEU A 267 -21.26 1.24 -9.22
CA LEU A 267 -20.59 0.92 -10.49
C LEU A 267 -19.10 1.28 -10.40
N GLY A 268 -18.22 0.32 -10.68
CA GLY A 268 -16.77 0.52 -10.62
C GLY A 268 -16.13 0.49 -9.22
N SER A 269 -16.80 -0.10 -8.23
CA SER A 269 -16.27 -0.28 -6.87
C SER A 269 -15.85 -1.72 -6.57
N VAL A 270 -14.82 -1.91 -5.76
CA VAL A 270 -14.33 -3.22 -5.28
C VAL A 270 -14.20 -3.24 -3.77
N ARG A 271 -14.26 -4.43 -3.14
CA ARG A 271 -14.00 -4.56 -1.69
C ARG A 271 -12.53 -4.79 -1.41
N VAL A 272 -11.95 -4.00 -0.53
CA VAL A 272 -10.54 -4.11 -0.10
C VAL A 272 -10.43 -4.22 1.42
N PRO A 273 -9.36 -4.83 1.94
CA PRO A 273 -9.02 -4.80 3.37
C PRO A 273 -9.04 -3.40 3.94
N PHE A 274 -9.64 -3.24 5.12
CA PHE A 274 -9.79 -1.93 5.76
C PHE A 274 -9.46 -1.95 7.25
N ALA A 275 -9.98 -2.91 8.01
CA ALA A 275 -9.74 -2.97 9.44
C ALA A 275 -9.20 -4.35 9.82
N TRP A 276 -8.11 -4.34 10.58
CA TRP A 276 -7.41 -5.51 11.08
C TRP A 276 -7.43 -5.46 12.59
N SER A 277 -7.87 -6.53 13.24
CA SER A 277 -7.90 -6.61 14.70
C SER A 277 -7.21 -7.87 15.17
N GLY A 278 -6.46 -7.71 16.26
CA GLY A 278 -5.76 -8.78 16.93
C GLY A 278 -4.72 -9.49 16.07
N VAL A 279 -3.98 -8.76 15.24
CA VAL A 279 -2.90 -9.35 14.42
C VAL A 279 -1.72 -9.70 15.31
N ARG A 280 -1.23 -10.93 15.20
CA ARG A 280 -0.03 -11.42 15.88
C ARG A 280 0.85 -12.18 14.89
N LEU A 281 2.15 -11.88 14.92
CA LEU A 281 3.19 -12.66 14.27
C LEU A 281 3.74 -13.68 15.27
N HIS A 282 3.72 -14.95 14.92
CA HIS A 282 4.23 -16.07 15.74
C HIS A 282 5.59 -16.55 15.27
N ALA A 283 5.84 -16.52 13.95
CA ALA A 283 7.08 -16.93 13.33
C ALA A 283 7.29 -16.21 12.00
N SER A 284 8.55 -16.04 11.60
CA SER A 284 8.98 -15.44 10.33
C SER A 284 9.59 -16.49 9.38
N GLY A 285 9.94 -16.08 8.16
CA GLY A 285 10.67 -16.92 7.19
C GLY A 285 9.81 -17.89 6.37
N ALA A 286 8.49 -17.93 6.61
CA ALA A 286 7.58 -18.77 5.83
C ALA A 286 7.49 -18.29 4.36
N SER A 287 7.66 -19.23 3.43
CA SER A 287 7.46 -19.01 1.97
C SER A 287 6.28 -19.81 1.40
N VAL A 288 5.74 -20.73 2.19
CA VAL A 288 4.52 -21.50 1.90
C VAL A 288 3.71 -21.50 3.18
N VAL A 289 2.42 -21.21 3.07
CA VAL A 289 1.51 -21.19 4.20
C VAL A 289 0.23 -21.96 3.92
N ARG A 290 -0.29 -22.55 4.99
CA ARG A 290 -1.61 -23.15 5.10
C ARG A 290 -2.49 -22.17 5.85
N VAL A 291 -3.66 -21.89 5.30
CA VAL A 291 -4.58 -20.89 5.83
C VAL A 291 -5.87 -21.57 6.21
N ARG A 292 -6.43 -21.19 7.35
CA ARG A 292 -7.81 -21.45 7.74
C ARG A 292 -8.53 -20.11 7.89
N LEU A 293 -9.62 -19.97 7.17
CA LEU A 293 -10.52 -18.83 7.19
C LEU A 293 -11.83 -19.24 7.87
N ALA A 294 -12.27 -18.44 8.84
CA ALA A 294 -13.54 -18.62 9.52
C ALA A 294 -14.28 -17.29 9.66
N ARG A 295 -15.60 -17.32 9.73
CA ARG A 295 -16.42 -16.12 9.93
C ARG A 295 -16.14 -15.50 11.31
N ALA A 296 -15.92 -14.20 11.36
CA ALA A 296 -15.66 -13.41 12.57
C ALA A 296 -16.68 -12.28 12.77
N GLY A 297 -17.96 -12.54 12.49
CA GLY A 297 -19.04 -11.55 12.50
C GLY A 297 -19.85 -11.57 11.21
N SER A 298 -20.63 -10.52 10.95
CA SER A 298 -21.38 -10.40 9.68
C SER A 298 -20.47 -10.13 8.49
N ASP A 299 -19.47 -9.27 8.68
CA ASP A 299 -18.66 -8.65 7.60
C ASP A 299 -17.15 -8.78 7.84
N ALA A 300 -16.75 -9.75 8.66
CA ALA A 300 -15.36 -9.97 9.00
C ALA A 300 -14.98 -11.45 8.99
N VAL A 301 -13.69 -11.69 8.77
CA VAL A 301 -13.09 -13.02 8.63
C VAL A 301 -11.91 -13.13 9.59
N ALA A 302 -11.84 -14.22 10.33
CA ALA A 302 -10.66 -14.62 11.09
C ALA A 302 -9.72 -15.44 10.19
N LEU A 303 -8.42 -15.23 10.31
CA LEU A 303 -7.39 -15.91 9.54
C LEU A 303 -6.37 -16.53 10.48
N GLU A 304 -6.19 -17.84 10.35
CA GLU A 304 -5.12 -18.59 10.99
C GLU A 304 -4.15 -19.04 9.90
N VAL A 305 -2.90 -18.60 9.97
CA VAL A 305 -1.87 -18.85 8.96
C VAL A 305 -0.75 -19.65 9.61
N ALA A 306 -0.48 -20.83 9.06
CA ALA A 306 0.57 -21.73 9.49
C ALA A 306 1.55 -22.00 8.35
N ASP A 307 2.77 -22.42 8.66
CA ASP A 307 3.78 -22.79 7.66
C ASP A 307 3.47 -24.12 6.96
N ALA A 308 4.43 -24.63 6.17
CA ALA A 308 4.28 -25.89 5.44
C ALA A 308 4.26 -27.11 6.37
N GLU A 309 4.75 -26.98 7.59
CA GLU A 309 4.78 -27.98 8.65
C GLU A 309 3.52 -27.89 9.54
N GLY A 310 2.75 -26.82 9.41
CA GLY A 310 1.53 -26.55 10.17
C GLY A 310 1.77 -25.78 11.47
N GLN A 311 2.95 -25.20 11.68
CA GLN A 311 3.23 -24.35 12.84
C GLN A 311 2.72 -22.92 12.60
N PRO A 312 2.17 -22.22 13.61
CA PRO A 312 1.62 -20.88 13.44
C PRO A 312 2.66 -19.86 12.94
N VAL A 313 2.25 -19.01 12.00
CA VAL A 313 3.03 -17.91 11.43
C VAL A 313 2.35 -16.58 11.75
N VAL A 314 1.08 -16.41 11.38
CA VAL A 314 0.29 -15.20 11.66
C VAL A 314 -1.13 -15.59 12.06
N SER A 315 -1.70 -14.90 13.04
CA SER A 315 -3.13 -14.96 13.35
C SER A 315 -3.75 -13.58 13.24
N ILE A 316 -4.95 -13.50 12.67
CA ILE A 316 -5.77 -12.29 12.57
C ILE A 316 -7.16 -12.64 13.08
N GLU A 317 -7.57 -12.04 14.20
CA GLU A 317 -8.87 -12.34 14.83
C GLU A 317 -10.04 -11.83 14.00
N SER A 318 -9.87 -10.69 13.35
CA SER A 318 -10.89 -10.09 12.49
C SER A 318 -10.26 -9.25 11.40
N LEU A 319 -10.64 -9.54 10.16
CA LEU A 319 -10.36 -8.74 8.96
C LEU A 319 -11.68 -8.29 8.35
N ALA A 320 -11.94 -6.98 8.34
CA ALA A 320 -13.09 -6.38 7.69
C ALA A 320 -12.73 -5.77 6.33
N LEU A 321 -13.66 -5.88 5.38
CA LEU A 321 -13.53 -5.35 4.02
C LEU A 321 -14.47 -4.16 3.80
N ARG A 322 -14.04 -3.15 3.05
CA ARG A 322 -14.88 -2.00 2.66
C ARG A 322 -14.86 -1.78 1.15
N PRO A 323 -15.91 -1.20 0.56
CA PRO A 323 -15.87 -0.78 -0.84
C PRO A 323 -14.90 0.39 -1.04
N ILE A 324 -14.23 0.40 -2.19
CA ILE A 324 -13.46 1.51 -2.71
C ILE A 324 -13.79 1.71 -4.19
N SER A 325 -13.95 2.97 -4.62
CA SER A 325 -14.29 3.31 -6.00
C SER A 325 -13.08 3.79 -6.81
N ALA A 326 -13.21 3.76 -8.14
CA ALA A 326 -12.20 4.30 -9.05
C ALA A 326 -11.95 5.80 -8.82
N GLU A 327 -12.99 6.58 -8.48
CA GLU A 327 -12.89 8.00 -8.18
C GLU A 327 -12.05 8.26 -6.93
N GLN A 328 -12.22 7.43 -5.89
CA GLN A 328 -11.41 7.54 -4.67
C GLN A 328 -9.92 7.26 -4.95
N LEU A 329 -9.62 6.27 -5.80
CA LEU A 329 -8.24 5.99 -6.21
C LEU A 329 -7.66 7.11 -7.08
N GLN A 330 -8.48 7.68 -7.97
CA GLN A 330 -8.07 8.82 -8.80
C GLN A 330 -7.78 10.06 -7.94
N ALA A 331 -8.58 10.32 -6.90
CA ALA A 331 -8.33 11.41 -5.95
C ALA A 331 -7.03 11.19 -5.16
N ALA A 332 -6.77 9.95 -4.71
CA ALA A 332 -5.52 9.59 -4.02
C ALA A 332 -4.28 9.72 -4.92
N ARG A 333 -4.42 9.58 -6.25
CA ARG A 333 -3.37 9.88 -7.22
C ARG A 333 -3.20 11.39 -7.44
N ALA A 334 -4.31 12.13 -7.39
CA ALA A 334 -4.38 13.56 -7.66
C ALA A 334 -3.88 14.43 -6.50
N SER A 335 -3.77 13.92 -5.28
CA SER A 335 -3.10 14.61 -4.16
C SER A 335 -1.61 14.95 -4.45
N ARG A 336 -1.02 14.34 -5.48
CA ARG A 336 0.27 14.76 -6.07
C ARG A 336 0.20 16.13 -6.79
N TYR A 337 -0.99 16.56 -7.19
CA TYR A 337 -1.26 17.68 -8.08
C TYR A 337 -2.19 18.75 -7.46
N ASP A 338 -2.20 18.87 -6.13
CA ASP A 338 -2.90 19.96 -5.40
C ASP A 338 -2.37 21.39 -5.73
N SER A 339 -1.50 21.51 -6.73
CA SER A 339 -0.96 22.77 -7.24
C SER A 339 -1.78 23.38 -8.38
N LEU A 340 -2.81 22.70 -8.91
CA LEU A 340 -3.65 23.23 -9.99
C LEU A 340 -5.02 23.65 -9.49
N PHE A 341 -5.09 24.87 -8.94
CA PHE A 341 -6.35 25.50 -8.57
C PHE A 341 -7.03 26.11 -9.81
N GLN A 342 -8.32 25.85 -9.99
CA GLN A 342 -9.16 26.63 -10.89
C GLN A 342 -9.89 27.72 -10.11
N LEU A 343 -9.98 28.91 -10.70
CA LEU A 343 -10.68 30.04 -10.13
C LEU A 343 -12.19 29.85 -10.36
N ASP A 344 -12.94 29.55 -9.29
CA ASP A 344 -14.40 29.46 -9.30
C ASP A 344 -15.01 30.75 -8.74
N TRP A 345 -15.65 31.53 -9.60
CA TRP A 345 -16.32 32.78 -9.20
C TRP A 345 -17.74 32.47 -8.75
N GLN A 346 -17.97 32.51 -7.43
CA GLN A 346 -19.34 32.42 -6.90
C GLN A 346 -20.08 33.74 -7.04
N PRO A 347 -21.27 33.77 -7.70
CA PRO A 347 -22.09 34.98 -7.77
C PRO A 347 -22.54 35.39 -6.36
N VAL A 348 -22.06 36.54 -5.90
CA VAL A 348 -22.59 37.16 -4.67
C VAL A 348 -23.87 37.90 -5.06
N ALA A 349 -24.99 37.52 -4.44
CA ALA A 349 -26.23 38.26 -4.56
C ALA A 349 -26.08 39.63 -3.90
N VAL A 350 -25.68 40.63 -4.69
CA VAL A 350 -25.69 42.02 -4.25
C VAL A 350 -27.16 42.46 -4.24
N SER A 351 -27.63 42.95 -3.09
CA SER A 351 -28.93 43.62 -3.05
C SER A 351 -28.93 44.71 -4.12
N ALA A 352 -29.81 44.61 -5.10
CA ALA A 352 -29.93 45.64 -6.12
C ALA A 352 -30.08 46.98 -5.40
N SER A 353 -29.08 47.85 -5.50
CA SER A 353 -29.33 49.26 -5.23
C SER A 353 -30.40 49.64 -6.24
N VAL A 354 -31.60 49.89 -5.75
CA VAL A 354 -32.64 50.56 -6.52
C VAL A 354 -32.05 51.92 -6.87
N VAL A 355 -31.31 52.00 -7.98
CA VAL A 355 -31.20 53.26 -8.68
C VAL A 355 -32.62 53.48 -9.16
N GLY A 356 -33.31 54.38 -8.45
CA GLY A 356 -34.73 54.66 -8.63
C GLY A 356 -35.10 54.66 -10.10
N GLY A 357 -36.18 53.95 -10.43
CA GLY A 357 -36.66 53.78 -11.80
C GLY A 357 -36.57 55.09 -12.58
N GLY A 358 -35.58 55.14 -13.47
CA GLY A 358 -35.30 56.28 -14.32
C GLY A 358 -34.91 55.77 -15.70
N SER A 359 -35.45 56.42 -16.73
CA SER A 359 -35.06 56.18 -18.11
C SER A 359 -33.63 56.71 -18.32
N TRP A 360 -32.75 55.86 -18.81
CA TRP A 360 -31.39 56.25 -19.21
C TRP A 360 -31.41 56.66 -20.69
N ALA A 361 -30.81 57.80 -21.01
CA ALA A 361 -30.53 58.18 -22.38
C ALA A 361 -29.02 58.02 -22.63
N VAL A 362 -28.66 57.34 -23.71
CA VAL A 362 -27.27 57.30 -24.19
C VAL A 362 -27.00 58.64 -24.87
N VAL A 363 -26.04 59.40 -24.33
CA VAL A 363 -25.58 60.65 -24.96
C VAL A 363 -24.25 60.38 -25.64
N GLY A 364 -24.30 60.23 -26.96
CA GLY A 364 -23.15 60.10 -27.85
C GLY A 364 -23.62 60.17 -29.30
N PRO A 365 -22.80 60.65 -30.26
CA PRO A 365 -23.17 60.64 -31.66
C PRO A 365 -23.28 59.19 -32.15
N ASP A 366 -24.37 58.87 -32.85
CA ASP A 366 -24.50 57.62 -33.60
C ASP A 366 -23.50 57.64 -34.76
N VAL A 367 -22.30 57.11 -34.53
CA VAL A 367 -21.37 56.73 -35.62
C VAL A 367 -20.68 55.43 -35.29
#